data_AF-A0A955V7D8-F1
#
_entry.id   AF-A0A955V7D8-F1
#
_cell.length_a   1.000
_cell.length_b   1.000
_cell.length_c   1.000
_cell.angle_alpha   90.00
_cell.angle_beta   90.00
_cell.angle_gamma   90.00
#
_symmetry.space_group_name_H-M   'P 1'
#
loop_
_entity.id
_entity.type
_entity.pdbx_description
1 polymer ?
#
loop_
_entity_poly.entity_id
_entity_poly.type
_entity_poly.pdbx_seq_one_letter_code
_entity_poly.pdbx_strand_id
1 'polypeptide(L)'
;LAESAASQGPVVVTSARRAVRETIPMIDVTTEQEIPVEVTIRDALETAPRLVRDRPWAYVLRPEARDLAERLRVLGLTVSELPAAVTATVETYRVTSYRRAPKAYEGMIRQTVKTRVEPRPVELPAGSFVVRMDQPRANLVGEVLEPETENGFVSFGVLATDKGEELPYYRAMTPLVGAGSEGN
;
A
#
# COMPACT_ATOMS: atom_id res chain seq x y z
N LEU A 1 -10.70 -13.48 6.69
CA LEU A 1 -11.26 -12.56 5.67
C LEU A 1 -12.28 -11.59 6.26
N ALA A 2 -13.28 -12.05 7.05
CA ALA A 2 -14.22 -11.16 7.74
C ALA A 2 -13.56 -10.16 8.72
N GLU A 3 -12.44 -10.54 9.35
CA GLU A 3 -11.70 -9.68 10.30
C GLU A 3 -11.14 -8.38 9.70
N SER A 4 -10.84 -8.33 8.39
CA SER A 4 -10.26 -7.12 7.79
C SER A 4 -11.27 -5.99 7.63
N ALA A 5 -12.57 -6.29 7.51
CA ALA A 5 -13.61 -5.25 7.40
C ALA A 5 -13.88 -4.58 8.77
N ALA A 6 -13.69 -5.34 9.86
CA ALA A 6 -13.88 -4.86 11.23
C ALA A 6 -12.64 -4.18 11.82
N SER A 7 -11.48 -4.32 11.18
CA SER A 7 -10.22 -3.77 11.68
C SER A 7 -10.13 -2.26 11.42
N GLN A 8 -10.13 -1.49 12.50
CA GLN A 8 -9.85 -0.05 12.52
C GLN A 8 -8.35 0.25 12.75
N GLY A 9 -7.51 -0.78 12.77
CA GLY A 9 -6.07 -0.64 13.02
C GLY A 9 -5.35 0.06 11.87
N PRO A 10 -4.19 0.67 12.15
CA PRO A 10 -3.42 1.39 11.15
C PRO A 10 -2.88 0.46 10.04
N VAL A 11 -2.57 1.04 8.89
CA VAL A 11 -1.94 0.35 7.76
C VAL A 11 -0.43 0.31 7.98
N VAL A 12 0.14 -0.89 8.06
CA VAL A 12 1.59 -1.09 8.08
C VAL A 12 2.07 -1.08 6.63
N VAL A 13 2.82 -0.04 6.26
CA VAL A 13 3.27 0.21 4.88
C VAL A 13 4.57 -0.53 4.58
N THR A 14 5.54 -0.45 5.49
CA THR A 14 6.78 -1.22 5.40
C THR A 14 7.07 -1.85 6.73
N SER A 15 7.72 -3.01 6.70
CA SER A 15 8.10 -3.78 7.87
C SER A 15 9.52 -4.30 7.67
N ALA A 16 10.27 -4.45 8.76
CA ALA A 16 11.63 -4.98 8.73
C ALA A 16 11.71 -6.24 9.59
N ARG A 17 12.25 -7.31 9.02
CA ARG A 17 12.54 -8.54 9.76
C ARG A 17 13.67 -8.28 10.73
N ARG A 18 13.50 -8.69 11.99
CA ARG A 18 14.60 -8.68 12.95
C ARG A 18 15.63 -9.73 12.54
N ALA A 19 16.89 -9.34 12.40
CA ALA A 19 17.97 -10.30 12.27
C ALA A 19 18.29 -10.82 13.68
N VAL A 20 17.97 -12.08 13.93
CA VAL A 20 18.28 -12.76 15.20
C VAL A 20 19.40 -13.77 14.91
N ARG A 21 20.39 -13.82 15.80
CA ARG A 21 21.38 -14.90 15.77
C ARG A 21 20.81 -16.05 16.58
N GLU A 22 20.64 -17.18 15.94
CA GLU A 22 20.14 -18.39 16.59
C GLU A 22 21.07 -19.56 16.24
N THR A 23 21.26 -20.45 17.20
CA THR A 23 22.07 -21.64 17.02
C THR A 23 21.15 -22.76 16.57
N ILE A 24 21.33 -23.22 15.34
CA ILE A 24 20.60 -24.38 14.81
C ILE A 24 21.52 -25.61 14.91
N PRO A 25 21.06 -26.74 15.46
CA PRO A 25 21.78 -27.99 15.35
C PRO A 25 21.78 -28.43 13.87
N MET A 26 22.95 -28.56 13.27
CA MET A 26 23.13 -29.04 11.90
C MET A 26 23.97 -30.30 11.90
N ILE A 27 23.74 -31.20 10.95
CA ILE A 27 24.61 -32.37 10.76
C ILE A 27 25.83 -31.94 9.94
N ASP A 28 27.01 -32.15 10.49
CA ASP A 28 28.26 -32.05 9.73
C ASP A 28 28.35 -33.23 8.76
N VAL A 29 28.36 -32.93 7.46
CA VAL A 29 28.41 -33.94 6.39
C VAL A 29 29.72 -34.75 6.41
N THR A 30 30.78 -34.24 7.04
CA THR A 30 32.10 -34.88 7.12
C THR A 30 32.21 -35.81 8.32
N THR A 31 31.65 -35.40 9.47
CA THR A 31 31.81 -36.11 10.73
C THR A 31 30.55 -36.87 11.17
N GLU A 32 29.42 -36.65 10.47
CA GLU A 32 28.09 -37.18 10.78
C GLU A 32 27.59 -36.83 12.19
N GLN A 33 28.20 -35.83 12.83
CA GLN A 33 27.85 -35.37 14.17
C GLN A 33 26.98 -34.11 14.10
N GLU A 34 26.11 -33.95 15.09
CA GLU A 34 25.39 -32.69 15.29
C GLU A 34 26.37 -31.63 15.78
N ILE A 35 26.49 -30.55 15.01
CA ILE A 35 27.28 -29.37 15.36
C ILE A 35 26.35 -28.17 15.57
N PRO A 36 26.56 -27.36 16.61
CA PRO A 36 25.85 -26.10 16.77
C PRO A 36 26.39 -25.11 15.74
N VAL A 37 25.53 -24.64 14.84
CA VAL A 37 25.90 -23.60 13.85
C VAL A 37 25.15 -22.32 14.19
N GLU A 38 25.89 -21.26 14.51
CA GLU A 38 25.31 -19.91 14.60
C GLU A 38 24.92 -19.45 13.20
N VAL A 39 23.62 -19.27 12.99
CA VAL A 39 23.10 -18.69 11.76
C VAL A 39 22.42 -17.37 12.06
N THR A 40 22.54 -16.43 11.13
CA THR A 40 21.73 -15.20 11.18
C THR A 40 20.41 -15.50 10.50
N ILE A 41 19.35 -15.69 11.30
CA ILE A 41 17.99 -15.89 10.81
C ILE A 41 17.35 -14.51 10.66
N ARG A 42 16.76 -14.27 9.49
CA ARG A 42 15.83 -13.15 9.28
C ARG A 42 14.42 -13.67 9.47
N ASP A 43 14.01 -13.77 10.73
CA ASP A 43 12.71 -14.33 11.08
C ASP A 43 11.59 -13.44 10.51
N ALA A 44 10.71 -14.04 9.71
CA ALA A 44 9.55 -13.37 9.14
C ALA A 44 8.38 -13.27 10.13
N LEU A 45 8.42 -14.05 11.22
CA LEU A 45 7.42 -14.03 12.29
C LEU A 45 7.68 -12.88 13.27
N GLU A 46 8.94 -12.46 13.44
CA GLU A 46 9.33 -11.25 14.20
C GLU A 46 9.58 -10.05 13.28
N THR A 47 8.51 -9.51 12.70
CA THR A 47 8.59 -8.31 11.86
C THR A 47 8.13 -7.07 12.61
N ALA A 48 8.98 -6.04 12.68
CA ALA A 48 8.62 -4.75 13.28
C ALA A 48 8.16 -3.77 12.19
N PRO A 49 7.09 -3.00 12.39
CA PRO A 49 6.64 -2.01 11.42
C PRO A 49 7.65 -0.85 11.35
N ARG A 50 8.07 -0.50 10.13
CA ARG A 50 9.03 0.59 9.86
C ARG A 50 8.33 1.87 9.42
N LEU A 51 7.17 1.74 8.77
CA LEU A 51 6.29 2.85 8.42
C LEU A 51 4.84 2.42 8.65
N VAL A 52 4.13 3.19 9.44
CA VAL A 52 2.72 2.98 9.79
C VAL A 52 1.97 4.24 9.41
N ARG A 53 0.79 4.07 8.82
CA ARG A 53 -0.13 5.16 8.46
C ARG A 53 -1.52 4.87 9.00
N ASP A 54 -2.25 5.91 9.36
CA ASP A 54 -3.64 5.75 9.79
C ASP A 54 -4.48 5.18 8.65
N ARG A 55 -5.41 4.29 8.99
CA ARG A 55 -6.31 3.74 7.99
C ARG A 55 -7.23 4.86 7.47
N PRO A 56 -7.21 5.17 6.16
CA PRO A 56 -8.11 6.18 5.63
C PRO A 56 -9.54 5.65 5.65
N TRP A 57 -10.52 6.55 5.59
CA TRP A 57 -11.90 6.19 5.32
C TRP A 57 -11.98 5.49 3.95
N ALA A 58 -11.41 6.09 2.90
CA ALA A 58 -11.33 5.50 1.57
C ALA A 58 -10.07 5.93 0.82
N TYR A 59 -9.67 5.15 -0.17
CA TYR A 59 -8.80 5.63 -1.24
C TYR A 59 -9.64 6.14 -2.40
N VAL A 60 -9.21 7.23 -3.02
CA VAL A 60 -9.90 7.82 -4.18
C VAL A 60 -8.93 7.94 -5.34
N LEU A 61 -9.27 7.34 -6.47
CA LEU A 61 -8.47 7.42 -7.70
C LEU A 61 -9.18 8.38 -8.66
N ARG A 62 -8.42 9.27 -9.31
CA ARG A 62 -9.00 10.15 -10.34
C ARG A 62 -9.46 9.35 -11.57
N PRO A 63 -10.34 9.90 -12.42
CA PRO A 63 -10.83 9.21 -13.61
C PRO A 63 -9.72 8.73 -14.56
N GLU A 64 -8.61 9.47 -14.63
CA GLU A 64 -7.46 9.10 -15.47
C GLU A 64 -6.75 7.82 -14.99
N ALA A 65 -6.93 7.44 -13.73
CA ALA A 65 -6.35 6.23 -13.15
C ALA A 65 -7.28 5.00 -13.28
N ARG A 66 -8.15 4.97 -14.30
CA ARG A 66 -9.08 3.85 -14.58
C ARG A 66 -8.37 2.50 -14.62
N ASP A 67 -7.19 2.41 -15.22
CA ASP A 67 -6.44 1.14 -15.30
C ASP A 67 -6.10 0.57 -13.92
N LEU A 68 -5.81 1.42 -12.94
CA LEU A 68 -5.60 1.00 -11.55
C LEU A 68 -6.92 0.53 -10.93
N ALA A 69 -8.01 1.26 -11.15
CA ALA A 69 -9.33 0.88 -10.64
C ALA A 69 -9.77 -0.50 -11.17
N GLU A 70 -9.56 -0.79 -12.45
CA GLU A 70 -9.87 -2.11 -13.02
C GLU A 70 -9.00 -3.22 -12.40
N ARG A 71 -7.72 -2.95 -12.15
CA ARG A 71 -6.84 -3.91 -11.45
C ARG A 71 -7.30 -4.20 -10.02
N LEU A 72 -7.76 -3.17 -9.30
CA LEU A 72 -8.35 -3.36 -7.97
C LEU A 72 -9.60 -4.25 -8.03
N ARG A 73 -10.47 -4.07 -9.03
CA ARG A 73 -11.63 -4.95 -9.25
C ARG A 73 -11.21 -6.39 -9.55
N VAL A 74 -10.18 -6.60 -10.39
CA VAL A 74 -9.61 -7.94 -10.67
C VAL A 74 -9.07 -8.60 -9.38
N LEU A 75 -8.51 -7.81 -8.47
CA LEU A 75 -8.05 -8.27 -7.15
C LEU A 75 -9.20 -8.58 -6.17
N GLY A 76 -10.46 -8.44 -6.61
CA GLY A 76 -11.66 -8.71 -5.83
C GLY A 76 -12.03 -7.58 -4.85
N LEU A 77 -11.57 -6.35 -5.10
CA LEU A 77 -11.94 -5.17 -4.33
C LEU A 77 -13.20 -4.53 -4.90
N THR A 78 -14.08 -4.09 -4.02
CA THR A 78 -15.23 -3.27 -4.38
C THR A 78 -14.76 -1.85 -4.66
N VAL A 79 -15.05 -1.36 -5.87
CA VAL A 79 -14.70 -0.03 -6.36
C VAL A 79 -15.96 0.64 -6.88
N SER A 80 -16.42 1.69 -6.22
CA SER A 80 -17.54 2.53 -6.67
C SER A 80 -17.04 3.76 -7.43
N GLU A 81 -17.95 4.49 -8.08
CA GLU A 81 -17.64 5.73 -8.80
C GLU A 81 -18.44 6.88 -8.20
N LEU A 82 -17.83 8.08 -8.14
CA LEU A 82 -18.52 9.29 -7.69
C LEU A 82 -19.56 9.71 -8.75
N PRO A 83 -20.84 9.87 -8.38
CA PRO A 83 -21.88 10.28 -9.33
C PRO A 83 -21.80 11.76 -9.72
N ALA A 84 -21.16 12.58 -8.89
CA ALA A 84 -20.98 14.01 -9.09
C ALA A 84 -19.63 14.46 -8.52
N ALA A 85 -19.16 15.65 -8.91
CA ALA A 85 -17.95 16.21 -8.36
C ALA A 85 -18.11 16.52 -6.85
N VAL A 86 -17.05 16.27 -6.08
CA VAL A 86 -17.01 16.50 -4.63
C VAL A 86 -15.69 17.21 -4.29
N THR A 87 -15.77 18.31 -3.56
CA THR A 87 -14.57 18.92 -2.97
C THR A 87 -14.36 18.36 -1.57
N ALA A 88 -13.19 17.78 -1.31
CA ALA A 88 -12.84 17.24 -0.01
C ALA A 88 -11.37 17.51 0.32
N THR A 89 -11.07 17.64 1.61
CA THR A 89 -9.68 17.62 2.09
C THR A 89 -9.20 16.16 2.08
N VAL A 90 -8.24 15.87 1.23
CA VAL A 90 -7.65 14.54 1.07
C VAL A 90 -6.16 14.60 1.32
N GLU A 91 -5.58 13.49 1.73
CA GLU A 91 -4.14 13.31 1.81
C GLU A 91 -3.58 12.89 0.44
N THR A 92 -2.63 13.68 -0.06
CA THR A 92 -1.95 13.47 -1.33
C THR A 92 -0.56 12.88 -1.12
N TYR A 93 -0.04 12.15 -2.11
CA TYR A 93 1.31 11.61 -2.08
C TYR A 93 2.22 12.36 -3.05
N ARG A 94 3.22 13.06 -2.51
CA ARG A 94 4.30 13.68 -3.30
C ARG A 94 5.56 12.83 -3.22
N VAL A 95 6.06 12.35 -4.36
CA VAL A 95 7.27 11.54 -4.44
C VAL A 95 8.49 12.41 -4.12
N THR A 96 9.17 12.11 -3.02
CA THR A 96 10.36 12.84 -2.55
C THR A 96 11.67 12.16 -2.96
N SER A 97 11.64 10.84 -3.16
CA SER A 97 12.75 10.07 -3.72
C SER A 97 12.24 8.97 -4.62
N TYR A 98 12.96 8.69 -5.70
CA TYR A 98 12.69 7.62 -6.64
C TYR A 98 13.99 6.88 -6.94
N ARG A 99 13.94 5.55 -6.94
CA ARG A 99 15.02 4.67 -7.38
C ARG A 99 14.42 3.56 -8.21
N ARG A 100 14.97 3.36 -9.41
CA ARG A 100 14.68 2.22 -10.27
C ARG A 100 15.79 1.19 -10.17
N ALA A 101 15.44 -0.09 -10.06
CA ALA A 101 16.42 -1.16 -10.05
C ALA A 101 17.16 -1.25 -11.41
N PRO A 102 18.46 -1.56 -11.42
CA PRO A 102 19.24 -1.63 -12.66
C PRO A 102 18.95 -2.89 -13.48
N LYS A 103 18.35 -3.92 -12.87
CA LYS A 103 18.00 -5.20 -13.51
C LYS A 103 16.56 -5.57 -13.19
N ALA A 104 15.93 -6.30 -14.10
CA ALA A 104 14.62 -6.89 -13.86
C ALA A 104 14.71 -8.00 -12.80
N TYR A 105 13.69 -8.08 -11.96
CA TYR A 105 13.43 -9.17 -11.03
C TYR A 105 12.06 -9.75 -11.41
N GLU A 106 11.96 -11.06 -11.67
CA GLU A 106 10.72 -11.72 -12.10
C GLU A 106 10.02 -11.02 -13.29
N GLY A 107 10.81 -10.58 -14.27
CA GLY A 107 10.30 -9.90 -15.47
C GLY A 107 9.91 -8.42 -15.28
N MET A 108 10.03 -7.88 -14.07
CA MET A 108 9.66 -6.49 -13.75
C MET A 108 10.85 -5.69 -13.23
N ILE A 109 10.99 -4.43 -13.64
CA ILE A 109 12.01 -3.54 -13.10
C ILE A 109 11.42 -2.85 -11.87
N ARG A 110 11.85 -3.33 -10.71
CA ARG A 110 11.39 -2.85 -9.41
C ARG A 110 11.67 -1.36 -9.21
N GLN A 111 10.76 -0.69 -8.55
CA GLN A 111 10.88 0.71 -8.16
C GLN A 111 10.85 0.81 -6.63
N THR A 112 11.52 1.82 -6.10
CA THR A 112 11.48 2.15 -4.68
C THR A 112 11.32 3.64 -4.55
N VAL A 113 10.28 4.05 -3.85
CA VAL A 113 9.97 5.46 -3.64
C VAL A 113 9.95 5.80 -2.15
N LYS A 114 10.01 7.09 -1.86
CA LYS A 114 9.54 7.66 -0.60
C LYS A 114 8.60 8.79 -0.94
N THR A 115 7.52 8.89 -0.19
CA THR A 115 6.53 9.94 -0.39
C THR A 115 6.40 10.80 0.86
N ARG A 116 6.03 12.07 0.64
CA ARG A 116 5.49 12.91 1.68
C ARG A 116 3.97 12.94 1.50
N VAL A 117 3.27 12.73 2.61
CA VAL A 117 1.82 12.84 2.67
C VAL A 117 1.47 14.25 3.10
N GLU A 118 0.63 14.94 2.32
CA GLU A 118 0.20 16.31 2.62
C GLU A 118 -1.33 16.43 2.45
N PRO A 119 -2.07 16.89 3.47
CA PRO A 119 -3.50 17.15 3.35
C PRO A 119 -3.74 18.39 2.48
N ARG A 120 -4.64 18.27 1.50
CA ARG A 120 -4.97 19.35 0.57
C ARG A 120 -6.45 19.29 0.18
N PRO A 121 -7.14 20.44 0.05
CA PRO A 121 -8.44 20.46 -0.61
C PRO A 121 -8.26 20.12 -2.10
N VAL A 122 -8.99 19.10 -2.55
CA VAL A 122 -8.99 18.64 -3.94
C VAL A 122 -10.43 18.52 -4.41
N GLU A 123 -10.70 19.02 -5.60
CA GLU A 123 -11.94 18.72 -6.32
C GLU A 123 -11.79 17.36 -7.00
N LEU A 124 -12.61 16.40 -6.57
CA LEU A 124 -12.69 15.07 -7.11
C LEU A 124 -13.83 15.07 -8.14
N PRO A 125 -13.54 14.97 -9.45
CA PRO A 125 -14.57 15.03 -10.48
C PRO A 125 -15.51 13.81 -10.43
N ALA A 126 -16.68 13.96 -11.03
CA ALA A 126 -17.57 12.82 -11.29
C ALA A 126 -16.82 11.72 -12.08
N GLY A 127 -17.10 10.46 -11.76
CA GLY A 127 -16.37 9.32 -12.30
C GLY A 127 -15.04 9.01 -11.61
N SER A 128 -14.66 9.75 -10.55
CA SER A 128 -13.55 9.34 -9.68
C SER A 128 -13.91 8.02 -8.98
N PHE A 129 -12.95 7.12 -8.84
CA PHE A 129 -13.18 5.81 -8.25
C PHE A 129 -12.94 5.85 -6.74
N VAL A 130 -13.86 5.32 -5.95
CA VAL A 130 -13.80 5.27 -4.50
C VAL A 130 -13.66 3.82 -4.04
N VAL A 131 -12.64 3.58 -3.22
CA VAL A 131 -12.32 2.28 -2.64
C VAL A 131 -12.40 2.41 -1.13
N ARG A 132 -13.56 2.04 -0.59
CA ARG A 132 -13.83 2.11 0.85
C ARG A 132 -12.93 1.14 1.63
N MET A 133 -12.52 1.52 2.83
CA MET A 133 -11.73 0.64 3.72
C MET A 133 -12.56 -0.20 4.69
N ASP A 134 -13.90 -0.18 4.58
CA ASP A 134 -14.85 -0.98 5.37
C ASP A 134 -15.32 -2.26 4.64
N GLN A 135 -14.44 -2.82 3.81
CA GLN A 135 -14.73 -4.02 3.01
C GLN A 135 -13.86 -5.23 3.42
N PRO A 136 -14.28 -6.48 3.14
CA PRO A 136 -13.57 -7.70 3.59
C PRO A 136 -12.11 -7.83 3.16
N ARG A 137 -11.68 -7.10 2.12
CA ARG A 137 -10.30 -7.12 1.60
C ARG A 137 -9.57 -5.78 1.75
N ALA A 138 -9.99 -4.94 2.71
CA ALA A 138 -9.41 -3.60 2.91
C ALA A 138 -7.88 -3.60 3.12
N ASN A 139 -7.31 -4.62 3.77
CA ASN A 139 -5.86 -4.71 3.94
C ASN A 139 -5.10 -4.83 2.61
N LEU A 140 -5.71 -5.45 1.59
CA LEU A 140 -5.12 -5.53 0.25
C LEU A 140 -5.07 -4.16 -0.43
N VAL A 141 -6.04 -3.27 -0.15
CA VAL A 141 -6.04 -1.90 -0.67
C VAL A 141 -4.80 -1.15 -0.21
N GLY A 142 -4.51 -1.20 1.10
CA GLY A 142 -3.29 -0.62 1.66
C GLY A 142 -2.02 -1.23 1.07
N GLU A 143 -1.97 -2.56 0.95
CA GLU A 143 -0.81 -3.25 0.37
C GLU A 143 -0.51 -2.82 -1.08
N VAL A 144 -1.53 -2.58 -1.90
CA VAL A 144 -1.33 -2.24 -3.32
C VAL A 144 -1.23 -0.74 -3.61
N LEU A 145 -1.88 0.11 -2.80
CA LEU A 145 -1.96 1.57 -3.01
C LEU A 145 -0.98 2.37 -2.14
N GLU A 146 -0.45 1.85 -1.04
CA GLU A 146 0.57 2.59 -0.31
C GLU A 146 1.91 2.55 -1.08
N PRO A 147 2.49 3.70 -1.47
CA PRO A 147 3.52 3.72 -2.51
C PRO A 147 4.86 3.10 -2.10
N GLU A 148 5.14 3.02 -0.79
CA GLU A 148 6.35 2.40 -0.26
C GLU A 148 6.21 0.89 0.05
N THR A 149 5.05 0.28 -0.17
CA THR A 149 4.89 -1.17 0.06
C THR A 149 5.71 -1.97 -0.94
N GLU A 150 6.23 -3.12 -0.52
CA GLU A 150 7.01 -3.96 -1.42
C GLU A 150 6.12 -4.56 -2.52
N ASN A 151 4.86 -4.90 -2.24
CA ASN A 151 3.98 -5.46 -3.27
C ASN A 151 3.03 -4.45 -3.92
N GLY A 152 3.32 -3.16 -3.73
CA GLY A 152 2.54 -2.05 -4.26
C GLY A 152 2.60 -1.91 -5.77
N PHE A 153 1.60 -1.22 -6.33
CA PHE A 153 1.55 -0.89 -7.76
C PHE A 153 2.75 -0.04 -8.20
N VAL A 154 3.24 0.87 -7.36
CA VAL A 154 4.45 1.65 -7.65
C VAL A 154 5.67 0.72 -7.69
N SER A 155 5.87 -0.10 -6.66
CA SER A 155 7.04 -0.97 -6.54
C SER A 155 7.18 -1.99 -7.69
N PHE A 156 6.06 -2.49 -8.22
CA PHE A 156 6.02 -3.35 -9.39
C PHE A 156 5.97 -2.60 -10.75
N GLY A 157 5.96 -1.28 -10.74
CA GLY A 157 5.90 -0.46 -11.96
C GLY A 157 4.57 -0.54 -12.71
N VAL A 158 3.50 -0.99 -12.03
CA VAL A 158 2.12 -0.94 -12.53
C VAL A 158 1.66 0.51 -12.66
N LEU A 159 2.05 1.35 -11.69
CA LEU A 159 1.95 2.80 -11.78
C LEU A 159 3.34 3.37 -12.05
N ALA A 160 3.50 4.04 -13.19
CA ALA A 160 4.71 4.81 -13.47
C ALA A 160 4.72 6.10 -12.64
N THR A 161 5.89 6.46 -12.10
CA THR A 161 6.12 7.74 -11.42
C THR A 161 7.60 8.12 -11.42
N ASP A 162 7.92 9.36 -11.05
CA ASP A 162 9.26 9.88 -10.83
C ASP A 162 9.32 10.84 -9.62
N LYS A 163 10.53 11.22 -9.22
CA LYS A 163 10.78 12.18 -8.15
C LYS A 163 10.14 13.54 -8.48
N GLY A 164 9.35 14.05 -7.54
CA GLY A 164 8.69 15.34 -7.61
C GLY A 164 7.24 15.29 -8.07
N GLU A 165 6.78 14.13 -8.55
CA GLU A 165 5.41 13.92 -8.99
C GLU A 165 4.42 13.72 -7.84
N GLU A 166 3.15 14.02 -8.12
CA GLU A 166 2.01 13.66 -7.27
C GLU A 166 1.36 12.40 -7.84
N LEU A 167 1.04 11.41 -6.99
CA LEU A 167 0.37 10.19 -7.44
C LEU A 167 -1.11 10.46 -7.75
N PRO A 168 -1.74 9.74 -8.71
CA PRO A 168 -3.09 10.03 -9.20
C PRO A 168 -4.21 9.48 -8.29
N TYR A 169 -3.90 9.26 -7.01
CA TYR A 169 -4.83 8.76 -6.02
C TYR A 169 -4.54 9.35 -4.63
N TYR A 170 -5.58 9.37 -3.82
CA TYR A 170 -5.65 10.14 -2.58
C TYR A 170 -6.19 9.29 -1.44
N ARG A 171 -5.83 9.67 -0.21
CA ARG A 171 -6.40 9.13 1.03
C ARG A 171 -7.47 10.09 1.56
N ALA A 172 -8.73 9.69 1.52
CA ALA A 172 -9.81 10.39 2.17
C ALA A 172 -9.90 9.92 3.63
N MET A 173 -9.59 10.79 4.58
CA MET A 173 -9.61 10.45 6.02
C MET A 173 -11.02 10.53 6.62
N THR A 174 -11.92 11.27 5.96
CA THR A 174 -13.32 11.44 6.36
C THR A 174 -14.26 11.04 5.22
N PRO A 175 -15.56 10.82 5.50
CA PRO A 175 -16.56 10.58 4.47
C PRO A 175 -16.59 11.68 3.40
N LEU A 176 -16.67 11.26 2.13
CA LEU A 176 -16.87 12.16 1.01
C LEU A 176 -18.35 12.56 0.98
N VAL A 177 -18.67 13.72 1.54
CA VAL A 177 -20.00 14.30 1.52
C VAL A 177 -20.13 15.15 0.27
N GLY A 178 -21.04 14.80 -0.64
CA GLY A 178 -21.35 15.64 -1.79
C GLY A 178 -22.04 16.93 -1.35
N ALA A 179 -21.97 17.99 -2.16
CA ALA A 179 -22.61 19.28 -1.89
C ALA A 179 -24.17 19.25 -1.87
N GLY A 180 -24.78 18.10 -1.60
CA GLY A 180 -26.24 17.90 -1.63
C GLY A 180 -26.78 16.82 -0.68
N SER A 181 -26.04 16.40 0.34
CA SER A 181 -26.53 15.43 1.34
C SER A 181 -26.62 16.01 2.76
N GLU A 182 -27.00 17.28 2.89
CA GLU A 182 -27.67 17.79 4.10
C GLU A 182 -29.14 17.97 3.75
N GLY A 183 -30.00 17.07 4.24
CA GLY A 183 -31.45 17.18 4.08
C GLY A 183 -32.16 15.86 3.82
N ASN A 184 -32.32 15.04 4.87
CA ASN A 184 -33.55 14.32 5.13
C ASN A 184 -33.65 13.98 6.62
#